data_AF-A0A6L7PX74-F1
#
_entry.id   AF-A0A6L7PX74-F1
#
_cell.length_a   1.000
_cell.length_b   1.000
_cell.length_c   1.000
_cell.angle_alpha   90.00
_cell.angle_beta   90.00
_cell.angle_gamma   90.00
#
_symmetry.space_group_name_H-M   'P 1'
#
loop_
_entity.id
_entity.type
_entity.pdbx_description
1 polymer ?
#
loop_
_entity_poly.entity_id
_entity_poly.type
_entity_poly.pdbx_seq_one_letter_code
_entity_poly.pdbx_strand_id
1 'polypeptide(L)'
;MRRALAEFREQGGDGRGETELTDGDGPPDGEVAALCQWVAELEEENAALRELTDDQARQLELLTRRLAALEDSRQSGDAAEVVGVDADADDAHGHDRTDGVDQDWRPPRRRPGMADAGVVTLEEQPDEEFAFGLAAPLVAEWRRLRTDGRQGASRVDRAQAAVRRWELEAAMIGEYRLTLPPDTYPLDDAHRADHVRWRRDALAEAQGDLRRAKLARLLRRVITLGLWRD
;
A
#
# COMPACT_ATOMS: atom_id res chain seq x y z
N MET A 1 -10.70 22.78 -9.05
CA MET A 1 -10.07 23.78 -8.15
C MET A 1 -9.66 25.06 -8.89
N ARG A 2 -8.85 25.02 -9.96
CA ARG A 2 -8.47 26.23 -10.73
C ARG A 2 -9.66 26.98 -11.39
N ARG A 3 -10.75 26.29 -11.70
CA ARG A 3 -11.98 26.90 -12.26
C ARG A 3 -12.81 27.67 -11.22
N ALA A 4 -12.80 27.21 -9.97
CA ALA A 4 -13.55 27.85 -8.88
C ALA A 4 -12.88 29.14 -8.36
N LEU A 5 -11.56 29.28 -8.52
CA LEU A 5 -10.83 30.51 -8.17
C LEU A 5 -10.93 31.61 -9.24
N ALA A 6 -11.34 31.28 -10.47
CA ALA A 6 -11.54 32.26 -11.53
C ALA A 6 -12.88 33.00 -11.37
N GLU A 7 -13.95 32.27 -10.99
CA GLU A 7 -15.30 32.84 -10.82
C GLU A 7 -15.39 33.80 -9.62
N PHE A 8 -14.57 33.62 -8.58
CA PHE A 8 -14.54 34.52 -7.42
C PHE A 8 -13.88 35.87 -7.72
N ARG A 9 -13.04 35.96 -8.77
CA ARG A 9 -12.36 37.20 -9.15
C ARG A 9 -13.23 38.09 -10.04
N GLU A 10 -14.20 37.52 -10.75
CA GLU A 10 -15.13 38.27 -11.60
C GLU A 10 -16.30 38.90 -10.82
N GLN A 11 -16.62 38.42 -9.62
CA GLN A 11 -17.72 38.97 -8.81
C GLN A 11 -17.29 40.13 -7.88
N GLY A 12 -16.02 40.51 -7.86
CA GLY A 12 -15.49 41.56 -6.97
C GLY A 12 -15.47 42.99 -7.55
N GLY A 13 -16.03 43.21 -8.74
CA GLY A 13 -16.01 44.51 -9.42
C GLY A 13 -17.38 45.18 -9.45
N ASP A 14 -17.46 46.39 -8.87
CA ASP A 14 -18.58 47.34 -8.94
C ASP A 14 -19.81 47.05 -8.07
N GLY A 15 -19.67 47.40 -6.79
CA GLY A 15 -20.79 47.64 -5.89
C GLY A 15 -20.44 48.68 -4.84
N ARG A 16 -20.35 49.96 -5.24
CA ARG A 16 -20.43 51.10 -4.29
C ARG A 16 -21.84 51.15 -3.70
N GLY A 17 -22.09 50.29 -2.72
CA GLY A 17 -23.16 50.46 -1.75
C GLY A 17 -22.55 50.96 -0.47
N GLU A 18 -22.75 52.24 -0.15
CA GLU A 18 -22.54 52.80 1.18
C GLU A 18 -23.42 52.01 2.16
N THR A 19 -22.84 50.97 2.76
CA THR A 19 -23.44 50.25 3.87
C THR A 19 -22.93 50.90 5.14
N GLU A 20 -23.88 51.54 5.80
CA GLU A 20 -23.86 52.04 7.16
C GLU A 20 -23.12 51.05 8.07
N LEU A 21 -21.92 51.46 8.51
CA LEU A 21 -21.10 50.77 9.50
C LEU A 21 -21.90 50.68 10.80
N THR A 22 -22.60 49.57 10.97
CA THR A 22 -23.05 49.13 12.29
C THR A 22 -21.84 48.52 12.99
N ASP A 23 -21.53 49.06 14.17
CA ASP A 23 -20.56 48.55 15.15
C ASP A 23 -21.00 47.16 15.65
N GLY A 24 -20.99 46.17 14.76
CA GLY A 24 -21.41 44.81 15.00
C GLY A 24 -20.21 43.88 15.06
N ASP A 25 -19.80 43.57 16.29
CA ASP A 25 -19.08 42.36 16.72
C ASP A 25 -18.19 41.72 15.65
N GLY A 26 -16.91 42.14 15.65
CA GLY A 26 -15.87 41.42 14.92
C GLY A 26 -15.89 39.93 15.29
N PRO A 27 -15.50 39.03 14.35
CA PRO A 27 -15.38 37.61 14.67
C PRO A 27 -14.56 37.47 15.95
N PRO A 28 -14.99 36.66 16.94
CA PRO A 28 -14.35 36.64 18.24
C PRO A 28 -12.87 36.34 18.01
N ASP A 29 -11.98 37.25 18.45
CA ASP A 29 -10.54 37.20 18.16
C ASP A 29 -9.92 35.82 18.44
N GLY A 30 -10.53 35.03 19.33
CA GLY A 30 -10.17 33.63 19.61
C GLY A 30 -10.40 32.63 18.47
N GLU A 31 -11.43 32.78 17.62
CA GLU A 31 -11.64 31.89 16.46
C GLU A 31 -10.58 32.13 15.39
N VAL A 32 -10.22 33.39 15.14
CA VAL A 32 -9.16 33.74 14.18
C VAL A 32 -7.80 33.27 14.70
N ALA A 33 -7.51 33.48 15.99
CA ALA A 33 -6.28 32.98 16.62
C ALA A 33 -6.16 31.44 16.55
N ALA A 34 -7.26 30.72 16.82
CA ALA A 34 -7.28 29.26 16.74
C ALA A 34 -7.07 28.75 15.30
N LEU A 35 -7.66 29.43 14.31
CA LEU A 35 -7.43 29.11 12.90
C LEU A 35 -5.98 29.40 12.48
N CYS A 36 -5.40 30.52 12.91
CA CYS A 36 -3.99 30.83 12.65
C CYS A 36 -3.05 29.79 13.26
N GLN A 37 -3.33 29.34 14.49
CA GLN A 37 -2.55 28.27 15.13
C GLN A 37 -2.66 26.97 14.33
N TRP A 38 -3.88 26.59 13.93
CA TRP A 38 -4.08 25.36 13.17
C TRP A 38 -3.41 25.40 11.78
N VAL A 39 -3.40 26.56 11.12
CA VAL A 39 -2.66 26.75 9.86
C VAL A 39 -1.16 26.59 10.08
N ALA A 40 -0.61 27.15 11.15
CA ALA A 40 0.82 27.00 11.47
C ALA A 40 1.20 25.53 11.75
N GLU A 41 0.38 24.81 12.51
CA GLU A 41 0.58 23.36 12.75
C GLU A 41 0.53 22.57 11.44
N LEU A 42 -0.40 22.88 10.53
CA LEU A 42 -0.47 22.23 9.23
C LEU A 42 0.71 22.57 8.32
N GLU A 43 1.26 23.78 8.41
CA GLU A 43 2.45 24.18 7.66
C GLU A 43 3.70 23.42 8.15
N GLU A 44 3.83 23.23 9.46
CA GLU A 44 4.90 22.44 10.07
C GLU A 44 4.78 20.95 9.69
N GLU A 45 3.59 20.37 9.78
CA GLU A 45 3.35 18.98 9.33
C GLU A 45 3.66 18.82 7.83
N ASN A 46 3.28 19.78 6.98
CA ASN A 46 3.62 19.74 5.56
C ASN A 46 5.13 19.88 5.30
N ALA A 47 5.84 20.68 6.10
CA ALA A 47 7.29 20.79 5.99
C ALA A 47 7.96 19.45 6.34
N ALA A 48 7.56 18.80 7.43
CA ALA A 48 8.07 17.49 7.83
C ALA A 48 7.79 16.41 6.77
N LEU A 49 6.60 16.42 6.15
CA LEU A 49 6.26 15.49 5.08
C LEU A 49 7.09 15.72 3.81
N ARG A 50 7.43 16.96 3.48
CA ARG A 50 8.31 17.28 2.35
C ARG A 50 9.72 16.76 2.60
N GLU A 51 10.28 16.99 3.79
CA GLU A 51 11.59 16.49 4.17
C GLU A 51 11.66 14.95 4.08
N LEU A 52 10.65 14.25 4.60
CA LEU A 52 10.56 12.79 4.48
C LEU A 52 10.50 12.33 3.02
N THR A 53 9.76 13.05 2.17
CA THR A 53 9.64 12.73 0.74
C THR A 53 10.98 12.94 0.02
N ASP A 54 11.71 14.00 0.35
CA ASP A 54 13.03 14.28 -0.21
C ASP A 54 14.07 13.23 0.24
N ASP A 55 14.01 12.76 1.48
CA ASP A 55 14.83 11.65 1.97
C ASP A 55 14.55 10.35 1.22
N GLN A 56 13.28 10.02 1.01
CA GLN A 56 12.89 8.85 0.25
C GLN A 56 13.34 8.94 -1.21
N ALA A 57 13.21 10.12 -1.84
CA ALA A 57 13.70 10.35 -3.20
C ALA A 57 15.23 10.13 -3.29
N ARG A 58 15.99 10.65 -2.31
CA ARG A 58 17.45 10.43 -2.23
C ARG A 58 17.81 8.95 -2.07
N GLN A 59 17.08 8.21 -1.23
CA GLN A 59 17.31 6.77 -1.04
C GLN A 59 17.02 5.98 -2.33
N LEU A 60 15.93 6.29 -3.02
CA LEU A 60 15.58 5.66 -4.30
C LEU A 60 16.60 5.94 -5.39
N GLU A 61 17.12 7.16 -5.47
CA GLU A 61 18.18 7.51 -6.42
C GLU A 61 19.47 6.71 -6.13
N LEU A 62 19.84 6.59 -4.85
CA LEU A 62 21.01 5.81 -4.44
C LEU A 62 20.87 4.32 -4.77
N LEU A 63 19.69 3.73 -4.53
CA LEU A 63 19.41 2.34 -4.89
C LEU A 63 19.42 2.13 -6.41
N THR A 64 18.83 3.04 -7.17
CA THR A 64 18.84 3.01 -8.65
C THR A 64 20.28 3.04 -9.18
N ARG A 65 21.13 3.91 -8.64
CA ARG A 65 22.56 3.96 -9.03
C ARG A 65 23.31 2.68 -8.68
N ARG A 66 23.02 2.07 -7.52
CA ARG A 66 23.62 0.78 -7.14
C ARG A 66 23.19 -0.36 -8.05
N LEU A 67 21.92 -0.41 -8.43
CA LEU A 67 21.42 -1.41 -9.38
C LEU A 67 22.08 -1.25 -10.74
N ALA A 68 22.17 -0.03 -11.27
CA ALA A 68 22.86 0.24 -12.52
C ALA A 68 24.34 -0.22 -12.48
N ALA A 69 25.05 0.06 -11.38
CA ALA A 69 26.44 -0.38 -11.23
C ALA A 69 26.60 -1.91 -11.18
N LEU A 70 25.62 -2.62 -10.58
CA LEU A 70 25.61 -4.09 -10.56
C LEU A 70 25.27 -4.68 -11.93
N GLU A 71 24.35 -4.07 -12.67
CA GLU A 71 24.01 -4.46 -14.04
C GLU A 71 25.21 -4.27 -14.98
N ASP A 72 25.90 -3.13 -14.90
CA ASP A 72 27.14 -2.88 -15.66
C ASP A 72 28.25 -3.89 -15.32
N SER A 73 28.39 -4.23 -14.03
CA SER A 73 29.37 -5.22 -13.56
C SER A 73 29.06 -6.62 -14.09
N ARG A 74 27.76 -6.99 -14.15
CA ARG A 74 27.31 -8.26 -14.72
C ARG A 74 27.58 -8.31 -16.22
N GLN A 75 27.27 -7.25 -16.96
CA GLN A 75 27.49 -7.17 -18.40
C GLN A 75 28.99 -7.17 -18.76
N SER A 76 29.83 -6.58 -17.91
CA SER A 76 31.28 -6.55 -18.08
C SER A 76 31.95 -7.88 -17.68
N GLY A 77 31.38 -8.62 -16.73
CA GLY A 77 31.86 -9.95 -16.32
C GLY A 77 31.54 -11.08 -17.31
N ASP A 78 30.50 -10.91 -18.13
CA ASP A 78 30.05 -11.91 -19.13
C ASP A 78 30.93 -11.92 -20.40
N ALA A 79 31.89 -11.01 -20.53
CA ALA A 79 32.80 -10.92 -21.69
C ALA A 79 34.06 -11.80 -21.58
N ALA A 80 34.26 -12.52 -20.47
CA ALA A 80 35.52 -13.25 -20.20
C ALA A 80 35.42 -14.79 -20.27
N GLU A 81 34.24 -15.40 -20.49
CA GLU A 81 34.12 -16.86 -20.54
C GLU A 81 33.09 -17.35 -21.57
N VAL A 82 33.46 -17.34 -22.86
CA VAL A 82 32.92 -18.31 -23.82
C VAL A 82 34.06 -18.79 -24.72
N VAL A 83 34.83 -19.75 -24.19
CA VAL A 83 35.58 -20.70 -25.00
C VAL A 83 34.57 -21.72 -25.51
N GLY A 84 34.53 -21.86 -26.84
CA GLY A 84 33.49 -22.59 -27.56
C GLY A 84 33.41 -24.08 -27.23
N VAL A 85 32.19 -24.59 -27.39
CA VAL A 85 31.94 -26.00 -27.69
C VAL A 85 30.85 -26.02 -28.76
N ASP A 86 31.29 -26.31 -29.98
CA ASP A 86 30.42 -26.77 -31.07
C ASP A 86 29.93 -28.18 -30.73
N ALA A 87 28.62 -28.40 -30.80
CA ALA A 87 28.05 -29.73 -30.95
C ALA A 87 26.69 -29.63 -31.65
N ASP A 88 26.71 -30.04 -32.92
CA ASP A 88 25.58 -30.42 -33.75
C ASP A 88 24.65 -31.45 -33.08
N ALA A 89 23.34 -31.28 -33.27
CA ALA A 89 22.36 -32.30 -33.64
C ALA A 89 20.95 -31.68 -33.53
N ASP A 90 20.29 -31.36 -34.64
CA ASP A 90 19.40 -32.22 -35.45
C ASP A 90 18.03 -32.51 -34.83
N ASP A 91 17.01 -32.25 -35.66
CA ASP A 91 15.67 -32.84 -35.73
C ASP A 91 14.67 -32.69 -34.55
N ALA A 92 13.57 -31.98 -34.82
CA ALA A 92 12.33 -32.61 -35.30
C ALA A 92 11.10 -31.71 -35.07
N HIS A 93 10.38 -31.45 -36.15
CA HIS A 93 9.00 -30.96 -36.13
C HIS A 93 8.04 -32.00 -35.55
N GLY A 94 7.08 -31.56 -34.73
CA GLY A 94 5.95 -32.39 -34.31
C GLY A 94 4.89 -31.58 -33.57
N HIS A 95 3.74 -31.41 -34.21
CA HIS A 95 2.49 -30.89 -33.64
C HIS A 95 2.12 -31.54 -32.30
N ASP A 96 1.47 -30.81 -31.39
CA ASP A 96 0.05 -31.08 -31.11
C ASP A 96 -0.60 -29.96 -30.28
N ARG A 97 -1.74 -29.46 -30.76
CA ARG A 97 -2.68 -28.66 -29.98
C ARG A 97 -3.66 -29.65 -29.39
N THR A 98 -3.60 -29.88 -28.08
CA THR A 98 -4.68 -30.52 -27.35
C THR A 98 -5.28 -29.54 -26.36
N ASP A 99 -6.48 -29.08 -26.70
CA ASP A 99 -7.51 -28.70 -25.74
C ASP A 99 -7.74 -29.89 -24.78
N GLY A 100 -7.53 -29.65 -23.49
CA GLY A 100 -7.59 -30.68 -22.45
C GLY A 100 -8.12 -30.10 -21.16
N VAL A 101 -9.46 -30.13 -21.06
CA VAL A 101 -10.31 -29.91 -19.89
C VAL A 101 -9.70 -30.43 -18.58
N ASP A 102 -9.66 -29.54 -17.58
CA ASP A 102 -10.04 -29.73 -16.17
C ASP A 102 -10.06 -31.20 -15.68
N GLN A 103 -8.97 -31.66 -15.05
CA GLN A 103 -8.94 -32.93 -14.33
C GLN A 103 -8.37 -32.76 -12.92
N ASP A 104 -9.28 -32.78 -11.95
CA ASP A 104 -9.11 -33.40 -10.63
C ASP A 104 -7.78 -33.16 -9.89
N TRP A 105 -7.44 -31.88 -9.66
CA TRP A 105 -6.42 -31.59 -8.65
C TRP A 105 -6.96 -31.91 -7.26
N ARG A 106 -6.53 -33.05 -6.70
CA ARG A 106 -6.65 -33.33 -5.26
C ARG A 106 -5.35 -32.97 -4.57
N PRO A 107 -5.36 -32.15 -3.50
CA PRO A 107 -4.16 -31.89 -2.72
C PRO A 107 -3.63 -33.21 -2.17
N PRO A 108 -2.32 -33.51 -2.27
CA PRO A 108 -1.78 -34.74 -1.74
C PRO A 108 -1.93 -34.76 -0.21
N ARG A 109 -2.28 -35.93 0.32
CA ARG A 109 -2.51 -36.12 1.75
C ARG A 109 -1.19 -35.95 2.51
N ARG A 110 -1.19 -34.96 3.41
CA ARG A 110 -0.06 -34.55 4.26
C ARG A 110 0.56 -35.72 5.03
N ARG A 111 1.89 -35.76 5.10
CA ARG A 111 2.59 -36.46 6.19
C ARG A 111 2.58 -35.56 7.44
N PRO A 112 2.27 -36.09 8.62
CA PRO A 112 2.37 -35.32 9.87
C PRO A 112 3.86 -35.22 10.24
N GLY A 113 4.43 -34.01 10.27
CA GLY A 113 5.78 -33.83 10.84
C GLY A 113 6.63 -32.68 10.31
N MET A 114 6.26 -32.03 9.21
CA MET A 114 6.86 -30.77 8.78
C MET A 114 5.74 -29.92 8.21
N ALA A 115 5.32 -28.89 8.95
CA ALA A 115 4.62 -27.77 8.33
C ALA A 115 5.50 -27.28 7.18
N ASP A 116 4.97 -27.26 5.96
CA ASP A 116 5.69 -26.81 4.78
C ASP A 116 6.35 -25.46 5.08
N ALA A 117 7.68 -25.46 5.16
CA ALA A 117 8.46 -24.28 5.50
C ALA A 117 8.09 -23.16 4.52
N GLY A 118 7.45 -22.12 5.04
CA GLY A 118 6.97 -20.99 4.24
C GLY A 118 5.45 -20.86 4.12
N VAL A 119 4.62 -21.76 4.68
CA VAL A 119 3.16 -21.56 4.72
C VAL A 119 2.74 -20.93 6.05
N VAL A 120 2.13 -19.74 5.99
CA VAL A 120 1.59 -19.06 7.17
C VAL A 120 0.24 -19.67 7.53
N THR A 121 0.08 -20.15 8.75
CA THR A 121 -1.24 -20.56 9.29
C THR A 121 -1.91 -19.43 10.05
N LEU A 122 -3.25 -19.43 10.12
CA LEU A 122 -4.01 -18.47 10.94
C LEU A 122 -3.79 -18.70 12.44
N GLU A 123 -3.65 -19.96 12.84
CA GLU A 123 -3.31 -20.36 14.20
C GLU A 123 -1.79 -20.40 14.35
N GLU A 124 -1.31 -20.04 15.54
CA GLU A 124 0.10 -20.12 15.93
C GLU A 124 0.46 -21.58 16.26
N GLN A 125 1.50 -22.08 15.61
CA GLN A 125 2.09 -23.39 15.85
C GLN A 125 3.34 -23.29 16.72
N PRO A 126 3.69 -24.36 17.47
CA PRO A 126 4.98 -24.44 18.12
C PRO A 126 6.13 -24.29 17.10
N ASP A 127 7.22 -23.66 17.51
CA ASP A 127 8.45 -23.47 16.73
C ASP A 127 8.34 -22.57 15.48
N GLU A 128 7.25 -21.82 15.32
CA GLU A 128 7.08 -20.88 14.20
C GLU A 128 8.07 -19.72 14.18
N GLU A 129 8.52 -19.26 15.35
CA GLU A 129 9.53 -18.21 15.44
C GLU A 129 10.84 -18.66 14.78
N PHE A 130 11.18 -19.94 14.90
CA PHE A 130 12.32 -20.53 14.22
C PHE A 130 12.06 -20.71 12.71
N ALA A 131 10.83 -21.08 12.32
CA ALA A 131 10.47 -21.30 10.91
C ALA A 131 10.37 -20.01 10.09
N PHE A 132 9.83 -18.93 10.67
CA PHE A 132 9.64 -17.65 9.99
C PHE A 132 10.79 -16.66 10.19
N GLY A 133 11.62 -16.87 11.22
CA GLY A 133 12.77 -16.02 11.52
C GLY A 133 12.38 -14.55 11.58
N LEU A 134 12.97 -13.72 10.71
CA LEU A 134 12.71 -12.28 10.64
C LEU A 134 11.26 -11.91 10.30
N ALA A 135 10.50 -12.82 9.68
CA ALA A 135 9.11 -12.59 9.33
C ALA A 135 8.12 -12.86 10.49
N ALA A 136 8.57 -13.51 11.58
CA ALA A 136 7.73 -13.85 12.73
C ALA A 136 6.90 -12.66 13.27
N PRO A 137 7.45 -11.45 13.48
CA PRO A 137 6.65 -10.31 13.95
C PRO A 137 5.56 -9.88 12.95
N LEU A 138 5.84 -9.97 11.64
CA LEU A 138 4.87 -9.63 10.59
C LEU A 138 3.70 -10.62 10.56
N VAL A 139 4.01 -11.91 10.69
CA VAL A 139 3.00 -12.98 10.77
C VAL A 139 2.10 -12.79 12.00
N ALA A 140 2.70 -12.49 13.16
CA ALA A 140 1.95 -12.24 14.39
C ALA A 140 1.05 -11.00 14.30
N GLU A 141 1.49 -9.93 13.64
CA GLU A 141 0.67 -8.76 13.38
C GLU A 141 -0.48 -9.08 12.40
N TRP A 142 -0.17 -9.77 11.30
CA TRP A 142 -1.17 -10.14 10.29
C TRP A 142 -2.28 -11.02 10.89
N ARG A 143 -1.93 -12.00 11.74
CA ARG A 143 -2.89 -12.84 12.46
C ARG A 143 -3.80 -11.99 13.33
N ARG A 144 -3.24 -11.10 14.16
CA ARG A 144 -4.03 -10.17 14.99
C ARG A 144 -5.03 -9.39 14.13
N LEU A 145 -4.60 -8.84 12.99
CA LEU A 145 -5.50 -8.12 12.07
C LEU A 145 -6.58 -8.99 11.41
N ARG A 146 -6.39 -10.31 11.34
CA ARG A 146 -7.35 -11.28 10.78
C ARG A 146 -8.32 -11.79 11.84
N THR A 147 -7.85 -12.01 13.07
CA THR A 147 -8.65 -12.48 14.20
C THR A 147 -9.44 -11.36 14.86
N ASP A 148 -8.92 -10.13 14.82
CA ASP A 148 -9.62 -8.95 15.32
C ASP A 148 -10.84 -8.68 14.44
N GLY A 149 -11.95 -9.32 14.81
CA GLY A 149 -13.29 -8.98 14.35
C GLY A 149 -13.65 -7.62 14.93
N ARG A 150 -13.19 -6.54 14.28
CA ARG A 150 -13.39 -5.14 14.66
C ARG A 150 -14.85 -4.69 14.55
N GLN A 151 -15.75 -5.40 15.21
CA GLN A 151 -17.15 -5.02 15.37
C GLN A 151 -17.19 -3.68 16.13
N GLY A 152 -17.92 -2.71 15.60
CA GLY A 152 -18.04 -1.37 16.18
C GLY A 152 -16.90 -0.39 15.84
N ALA A 153 -15.83 -0.81 15.16
CA ALA A 153 -14.76 0.10 14.76
C ALA A 153 -15.25 1.09 13.68
N SER A 154 -14.69 2.32 13.72
CA SER A 154 -15.06 3.35 12.75
C SER A 154 -14.70 2.91 11.32
N ARG A 155 -15.36 3.50 10.33
CA ARG A 155 -15.03 3.23 8.92
C ARG A 155 -13.56 3.53 8.60
N VAL A 156 -12.99 4.56 9.24
CA VAL A 156 -11.57 4.92 9.08
C VAL A 156 -10.67 3.84 9.66
N ASP A 157 -10.95 3.36 10.88
CA ASP A 157 -10.13 2.33 11.52
C ASP A 157 -10.18 1.00 10.76
N ARG A 158 -11.34 0.66 10.18
CA ARG A 158 -11.50 -0.51 9.31
C ARG A 158 -10.69 -0.36 8.02
N ALA A 159 -10.70 0.81 7.39
CA ALA A 159 -9.92 1.08 6.19
C ALA A 159 -8.40 1.06 6.48
N GLN A 160 -7.96 1.62 7.62
CA GLN A 160 -6.57 1.52 8.06
C GLN A 160 -6.16 0.06 8.33
N ALA A 161 -7.02 -0.73 8.96
CA ALA A 161 -6.79 -2.18 9.15
C ALA A 161 -6.53 -2.88 7.82
N ALA A 162 -7.36 -2.58 6.82
CA ALA A 162 -7.28 -3.18 5.51
C ALA A 162 -5.95 -2.81 4.83
N VAL A 163 -5.60 -1.53 4.81
CA VAL A 163 -4.31 -1.04 4.28
C VAL A 163 -3.16 -1.80 4.93
N ARG A 164 -3.09 -1.81 6.27
CA ARG A 164 -2.01 -2.48 7.00
C ARG A 164 -1.96 -3.98 6.71
N ARG A 165 -3.12 -4.63 6.60
CA ARG A 165 -3.19 -6.05 6.25
C ARG A 165 -2.58 -6.30 4.86
N TRP A 166 -2.97 -5.54 3.84
CA TRP A 166 -2.44 -5.72 2.48
C TRP A 166 -0.93 -5.43 2.40
N GLU A 167 -0.42 -4.45 3.16
CA GLU A 167 1.03 -4.21 3.28
C GLU A 167 1.78 -5.42 3.83
N LEU A 168 1.30 -5.98 4.95
CA LEU A 168 1.89 -7.16 5.56
C LEU A 168 1.86 -8.36 4.61
N GLU A 169 0.75 -8.57 3.90
CA GLU A 169 0.61 -9.67 2.94
C GLU A 169 1.57 -9.52 1.76
N ALA A 170 1.71 -8.30 1.22
CA ALA A 170 2.66 -8.03 0.15
C ALA A 170 4.12 -8.22 0.59
N ALA A 171 4.48 -7.78 1.81
CA ALA A 171 5.81 -7.96 2.37
C ALA A 171 6.12 -9.45 2.63
N MET A 172 5.20 -10.18 3.26
CA MET A 172 5.37 -11.61 3.54
C MET A 172 5.58 -12.42 2.26
N ILE A 173 4.78 -12.18 1.21
CA ILE A 173 4.92 -12.90 -0.06
C ILE A 173 6.16 -12.45 -0.84
N GLY A 174 6.40 -11.13 -0.93
CA GLY A 174 7.45 -10.57 -1.76
C GLY A 174 8.86 -10.70 -1.17
N GLU A 175 9.02 -10.26 0.08
CA GLU A 175 10.33 -10.15 0.74
C GLU A 175 10.72 -11.47 1.42
N TYR A 176 9.76 -12.10 2.11
CA TYR A 176 10.01 -13.29 2.92
C TYR A 176 9.61 -14.59 2.23
N ARG A 177 9.10 -14.51 0.99
CA ARG A 177 8.67 -15.67 0.17
C ARG A 177 7.68 -16.59 0.90
N LEU A 178 6.88 -16.04 1.79
CA LEU A 178 5.86 -16.77 2.53
C LEU A 178 4.59 -16.93 1.68
N THR A 179 3.97 -18.08 1.78
CA THR A 179 2.68 -18.42 1.21
C THR A 179 1.60 -18.19 2.25
N LEU A 180 0.52 -17.50 1.88
CA LEU A 180 -0.58 -17.16 2.78
C LEU A 180 -1.84 -17.97 2.46
N PRO A 181 -2.71 -18.26 3.44
CA PRO A 181 -3.98 -18.91 3.18
C PRO A 181 -4.85 -18.05 2.25
N PRO A 182 -5.63 -18.64 1.34
CA PRO A 182 -5.99 -20.06 1.26
C PRO A 182 -4.97 -20.97 0.57
N ASP A 183 -3.85 -20.45 0.10
CA ASP A 183 -2.87 -21.23 -0.64
C ASP A 183 -2.15 -22.23 0.29
N THR A 184 -1.91 -23.44 -0.22
CA THR A 184 -1.38 -24.57 0.56
C THR A 184 -0.01 -25.06 0.11
N TYR A 185 0.60 -24.39 -0.87
CA TYR A 185 1.87 -24.78 -1.48
C TYR A 185 2.80 -23.59 -1.67
N PRO A 186 4.13 -23.78 -1.55
CA PRO A 186 5.08 -22.74 -1.92
C PRO A 186 4.82 -22.25 -3.34
N LEU A 187 4.62 -20.94 -3.48
CA LEU A 187 4.40 -20.28 -4.76
C LEU A 187 5.69 -20.31 -5.58
N ASP A 188 5.59 -20.78 -6.83
CA ASP A 188 6.66 -20.57 -7.80
C ASP A 188 6.86 -19.07 -8.08
N ASP A 189 7.95 -18.73 -8.78
CA ASP A 189 8.36 -17.34 -8.97
C ASP A 189 7.35 -16.52 -9.79
N ALA A 190 6.66 -17.15 -10.76
CA ALA A 190 5.68 -16.50 -11.60
C ALA A 190 4.38 -16.22 -10.82
N HIS A 191 3.83 -17.24 -10.16
CA HIS A 191 2.65 -17.11 -9.30
C HIS A 191 2.92 -16.12 -8.16
N ARG A 192 4.12 -16.14 -7.58
CA ARG A 192 4.50 -15.16 -6.55
C ARG A 192 4.49 -13.74 -7.07
N ALA A 193 5.02 -13.49 -8.26
CA ALA A 193 4.99 -12.16 -8.88
C ALA A 193 3.55 -11.68 -9.12
N ASP A 194 2.67 -12.58 -9.57
CA ASP A 194 1.26 -12.28 -9.76
C ASP A 194 0.54 -12.03 -8.44
N HIS A 195 0.82 -12.81 -7.39
CA HIS A 195 0.27 -12.58 -6.04
C HIS A 195 0.73 -11.25 -5.48
N VAL A 196 2.02 -10.91 -5.59
CA VAL A 196 2.54 -9.61 -5.13
C VAL A 196 1.88 -8.46 -5.90
N ARG A 197 1.73 -8.59 -7.23
CA ARG A 197 1.04 -7.57 -8.05
C ARG A 197 -0.41 -7.39 -7.59
N TRP A 198 -1.15 -8.49 -7.46
CA TRP A 198 -2.54 -8.44 -7.01
C TRP A 198 -2.68 -7.83 -5.60
N ARG A 199 -1.80 -8.18 -4.65
CA ARG A 199 -1.81 -7.57 -3.31
C ARG A 199 -1.49 -6.07 -3.34
N ARG A 200 -0.60 -5.62 -4.24
CA ARG A 200 -0.29 -4.19 -4.43
C ARG A 200 -1.47 -3.42 -5.02
N ASP A 201 -2.18 -4.00 -5.97
CA ASP A 201 -3.39 -3.41 -6.53
C ASP A 201 -4.48 -3.28 -5.46
N ALA A 202 -4.68 -4.34 -4.65
CA ALA A 202 -5.61 -4.32 -3.51
C ALA A 202 -5.19 -3.29 -2.43
N LEU A 203 -3.89 -3.10 -2.20
CA LEU A 203 -3.38 -2.06 -1.31
C LEU A 203 -3.74 -0.66 -1.83
N ALA A 204 -3.56 -0.40 -3.13
CA ALA A 204 -3.91 0.88 -3.75
C ALA A 204 -5.41 1.18 -3.62
N GLU A 205 -6.25 0.16 -3.82
CA GLU A 205 -7.70 0.26 -3.62
C GLU A 205 -8.05 0.59 -2.16
N ALA A 206 -7.47 -0.14 -1.20
CA ALA A 206 -7.69 0.08 0.23
C ALA A 206 -7.24 1.49 0.68
N GLN A 207 -6.14 2.00 0.13
CA GLN A 207 -5.70 3.38 0.37
C GLN A 207 -6.71 4.40 -0.18
N GLY A 208 -7.29 4.14 -1.35
CA GLY A 208 -8.39 4.94 -1.90
C GLY A 208 -9.60 4.97 -0.96
N ASP A 209 -9.99 3.83 -0.41
CA ASP A 209 -11.08 3.73 0.56
C ASP A 209 -10.79 4.46 1.87
N LEU A 210 -9.55 4.41 2.35
CA LEU A 210 -9.13 5.18 3.52
C LEU A 210 -9.29 6.69 3.28
N ARG A 211 -8.85 7.18 2.11
CA ARG A 211 -9.01 8.60 1.74
C ARG A 211 -10.49 8.99 1.70
N ARG A 212 -11.35 8.17 1.09
CA ARG A 212 -12.80 8.39 1.05
C ARG A 212 -13.42 8.39 2.45
N ALA A 213 -13.01 7.47 3.32
CA ALA A 213 -13.51 7.38 4.69
C ALA A 213 -13.12 8.61 5.53
N LYS A 214 -11.88 9.09 5.39
CA LYS A 214 -11.42 10.33 6.04
C LYS A 214 -12.21 11.55 5.54
N LEU A 215 -12.39 11.66 4.22
CA LEU A 215 -13.17 12.75 3.62
C LEU A 215 -14.63 12.74 4.09
N ALA A 216 -15.27 11.57 4.11
CA ALA A 216 -16.64 11.43 4.60
C ALA A 216 -16.79 11.83 6.07
N ARG A 217 -15.79 11.50 6.91
CA ARG A 217 -15.74 11.95 8.32
C ARG A 217 -15.62 13.47 8.42
N LEU A 218 -14.78 14.09 7.60
CA LEU A 218 -14.62 15.54 7.55
C LEU A 218 -15.93 16.23 7.14
N LEU A 219 -16.55 15.78 6.04
CA LEU A 219 -17.83 16.32 5.57
C LEU A 219 -18.93 16.20 6.61
N ARG A 220 -19.02 15.04 7.29
CA ARG A 220 -19.96 14.85 8.39
C ARG A 220 -19.70 15.84 9.52
N ARG A 221 -18.44 16.07 9.89
CA ARG A 221 -18.06 17.02 10.94
C ARG A 221 -18.45 18.45 10.57
N VAL A 222 -18.20 18.87 9.33
CA VAL A 222 -18.59 20.20 8.81
C VAL A 222 -20.10 20.37 8.87
N ILE A 223 -20.87 19.38 8.40
CA ILE A 223 -22.34 19.42 8.45
C ILE A 223 -22.84 19.48 9.91
N THR A 224 -22.30 18.66 10.80
CA THR A 224 -22.74 18.64 12.21
C THR A 224 -22.36 19.90 12.98
N LEU A 225 -21.23 20.54 12.65
CA LEU A 225 -20.82 21.79 13.31
C LEU A 225 -21.53 23.02 12.72
N GLY A 226 -21.88 23.00 11.44
CA GLY A 226 -22.66 24.06 10.80
C GLY A 226 -24.14 24.09 11.21
N LEU A 227 -24.68 22.99 11.74
CA LEU A 227 -26.09 22.87 12.17
C LEU A 227 -26.35 23.26 13.63
N TRP A 228 -25.34 23.73 14.38
CA TRP A 228 -25.47 24.17 15.78
C TRP A 228 -25.41 25.69 15.95
N ARG A 229 -25.49 26.44 14.86
CA ARG A 229 -25.54 27.91 14.84
C ARG A 229 -26.93 28.34 14.37
N ASP A 230 -27.94 28.18 15.23
CA ASP A 230 -29.25 28.85 15.18
C ASP A 230 -29.79 28.99 16.61
#